data_AF-A0A960J8C6-F1
#
_entry.id   AF-A0A960J8C6-F1
#
_cell.length_a   1.000
_cell.length_b   1.000
_cell.length_c   1.000
_cell.angle_alpha   90.00
_cell.angle_beta   90.00
_cell.angle_gamma   90.00
#
_symmetry.space_group_name_H-M   'P 1'
#
loop_
_entity.id
_entity.type
_entity.pdbx_description
1 polymer ?
#
loop_
_entity_poly.entity_id
_entity_poly.type
_entity_poly.pdbx_seq_one_letter_code
_entity_poly.pdbx_strand_id
1 'polypeptide(L)'
;MIPRILLTLLSAALLSAQTFPPRRSVPSGRAEVMYYNGKIITMDPEQPVAEALTLADGRILAVGTTQQVGRTIGPATKQINLEGRTVVPGLIDSHVHPIGAALAEMDGEIPVMASFAELEAHVEREMRKNPGNALIFVPKVYSTRLDERRYPTRQEIDAWSGDRPVMLDNGYASALNSAALAVAGLNKETPDPPDGKIIRDDAGEPTGLVLGARRLVSPLLSARQTTFEDSLEALVKMQHAYNKAGLTSVIDRSLSPSQIAVYQKLWSEDKLTVRTYMTRTVNAERPIAEIESELRALGPVTGFGDPMLRMGSLKIFLDGGILIGTAFLRAPYGMHTEVYGYSDPDYRGVLRVERETINAIAVLCDKLGWQMTAHTTGGASTDALLDAYEAADKIASIKDRRFTLTHANFPNADAIARAAKLGVVLDMQPAWYHHDGPALSKVLGPERMKWFQPYKSVFDAGVIVAGGSDHMIKFDSRKAINPYNPFFGMWMVVTRKTSTGEVFNPEQKLTREQALKMWTWNAAYLSFDEDVKGSLEAGKYADMVILDRDILTCPEDEIQWIEPIQTILGGKVIYDSGDAL
;
A
#
# COMPACT_ATOMS: atom_id res chain seq x y z
N MET A 1 -11.36 17.59 67.08
CA MET A 1 -10.13 18.28 66.63
C MET A 1 -9.82 17.80 65.22
N ILE A 2 -9.86 18.73 64.26
CA ILE A 2 -9.54 18.68 62.81
C ILE A 2 -8.00 18.61 62.65
N PRO A 3 -7.36 18.11 61.55
CA PRO A 3 -7.77 18.23 60.13
C PRO A 3 -7.73 16.95 59.28
N ARG A 4 -8.81 16.55 58.60
CA ARG A 4 -9.16 16.80 57.18
C ARG A 4 -8.16 17.58 56.31
N ILE A 5 -7.47 16.87 55.42
CA ILE A 5 -6.93 17.39 54.15
C ILE A 5 -7.88 16.94 53.04
N LEU A 6 -8.50 17.90 52.36
CA LEU A 6 -9.30 17.71 51.15
C LEU A 6 -8.38 17.25 50.00
N LEU A 7 -8.64 16.07 49.44
CA LEU A 7 -8.24 15.79 48.06
C LEU A 7 -9.35 16.30 47.14
N THR A 8 -9.10 17.44 46.51
CA THR A 8 -9.97 18.01 45.48
C THR A 8 -9.80 17.19 44.21
N LEU A 9 -10.77 16.32 43.91
CA LEU A 9 -10.94 15.70 42.59
C LEU A 9 -11.35 16.80 41.59
N LEU A 10 -10.37 17.41 40.92
CA LEU A 10 -10.64 18.20 39.73
C LEU A 10 -11.06 17.23 38.61
N SER A 11 -12.37 17.15 38.40
CA SER A 11 -12.97 16.55 37.23
C SER A 11 -12.69 17.47 36.05
N ALA A 12 -11.55 17.30 35.39
CA ALA A 12 -11.29 17.93 34.10
C ALA A 12 -12.13 17.20 33.04
N ALA A 13 -13.39 17.62 32.91
CA ALA A 13 -14.16 17.38 31.71
C ALA A 13 -13.48 18.14 30.57
N LEU A 14 -12.53 17.49 29.90
CA LEU A 14 -12.08 17.89 28.57
C LEU A 14 -13.24 17.66 27.61
N LEU A 15 -14.16 18.64 27.55
CA LEU A 15 -14.87 18.89 26.30
C LEU A 15 -13.78 19.24 25.28
N SER A 16 -13.33 18.24 24.52
CA SER A 16 -12.67 18.48 23.24
C SER A 16 -13.73 19.09 22.33
N ALA A 17 -13.89 20.41 22.44
CA ALA A 17 -14.42 21.18 21.34
C ALA A 17 -13.58 20.79 20.12
N GLN A 18 -14.18 20.04 19.20
CA GLN A 18 -13.66 19.93 17.85
C GLN A 18 -13.63 21.34 17.30
N THR A 19 -12.55 22.06 17.55
CA THR A 19 -12.23 23.26 16.80
C THR A 19 -11.85 22.75 15.43
N PHE A 20 -12.86 22.55 14.58
CA PHE A 20 -12.65 22.63 13.15
C PHE A 20 -11.86 23.91 12.93
N PRO A 21 -10.73 23.89 12.20
CA PRO A 21 -10.13 25.13 11.77
C PRO A 21 -11.25 25.95 11.12
N PRO A 22 -11.35 27.26 11.38
CA PRO A 22 -12.34 28.07 10.69
C PRO A 22 -12.23 27.74 9.20
N ARG A 23 -13.37 27.53 8.52
CA ARG A 23 -13.43 27.56 7.06
C ARG A 23 -12.75 28.86 6.68
N ARG A 24 -11.45 28.83 6.36
CA ARG A 24 -10.72 30.00 5.91
C ARG A 24 -11.46 30.40 4.65
N SER A 25 -12.08 31.58 4.71
CA SER A 25 -12.80 32.20 3.60
C SER A 25 -12.00 32.01 2.31
N VAL A 26 -12.68 31.69 1.21
CA VAL A 26 -12.11 31.78 -0.14
C VAL A 26 -11.28 33.06 -0.21
N PRO A 27 -9.99 33.00 -0.60
CA PRO A 27 -9.15 34.18 -0.65
C PRO A 27 -9.86 35.28 -1.44
N SER A 28 -10.08 36.43 -0.80
CA SER A 28 -10.43 37.64 -1.54
C SER A 28 -9.16 38.10 -2.25
N GLY A 29 -8.87 37.53 -3.41
CA GLY A 29 -7.58 37.69 -4.06
C GLY A 29 -7.62 37.34 -5.53
N ARG A 30 -6.82 38.06 -6.31
CA ARG A 30 -6.52 37.71 -7.70
C ARG A 30 -5.71 36.42 -7.75
N ALA A 31 -5.87 35.66 -8.83
CA ALA A 31 -5.08 34.46 -9.08
C ALA A 31 -3.58 34.75 -9.11
N GLU A 32 -2.78 33.88 -8.49
CA GLU A 32 -1.33 33.88 -8.61
C GLU A 32 -0.90 33.24 -9.93
N VAL A 33 -1.56 32.13 -10.29
CA VAL A 33 -1.29 31.36 -11.50
C VAL A 33 -2.60 31.00 -12.20
N MET A 34 -2.61 31.05 -13.53
CA MET A 34 -3.66 30.51 -14.39
C MET A 34 -3.05 29.44 -15.29
N TYR A 35 -3.67 28.26 -15.32
CA TYR A 35 -3.41 27.22 -16.32
C TYR A 35 -4.59 27.23 -17.30
N TYR A 36 -4.33 27.32 -18.60
CA TYR A 36 -5.38 27.47 -19.61
C TYR A 36 -5.08 26.72 -20.90
N ASN A 37 -6.07 26.60 -21.78
CA ASN A 37 -5.95 25.87 -23.05
C ASN A 37 -5.51 24.42 -22.83
N GLY A 38 -6.14 23.72 -21.87
CA GLY A 38 -5.89 22.29 -21.63
C GLY A 38 -7.18 21.48 -21.57
N LYS A 39 -7.02 20.16 -21.40
CA LYS A 39 -8.10 19.24 -21.07
C LYS A 39 -8.00 18.89 -19.58
N ILE A 40 -8.72 19.59 -18.72
CA ILE A 40 -8.66 19.39 -17.27
C ILE A 40 -9.74 18.39 -16.87
N ILE A 41 -9.35 17.16 -16.54
CA ILE A 41 -10.23 16.14 -15.98
C ILE A 41 -10.33 16.40 -14.47
N THR A 42 -11.48 16.83 -13.99
CA THR A 42 -11.60 17.36 -12.62
C THR A 42 -11.87 16.29 -11.57
N MET A 43 -12.44 15.15 -11.95
CA MET A 43 -13.06 14.17 -11.03
C MET A 43 -14.22 14.72 -10.19
N ASP A 44 -14.79 15.86 -10.59
CA ASP A 44 -16.04 16.41 -10.08
C ASP A 44 -17.20 15.96 -10.99
N PRO A 45 -18.22 15.26 -10.50
CA PRO A 45 -19.37 14.86 -11.31
C PRO A 45 -20.18 16.05 -11.85
N GLU A 46 -20.15 17.22 -11.22
CA GLU A 46 -20.88 18.42 -11.69
C GLU A 46 -20.14 19.14 -12.83
N GLN A 47 -18.81 19.02 -12.86
CA GLN A 47 -17.97 19.60 -13.90
C GLN A 47 -16.83 18.65 -14.31
N PRO A 48 -17.11 17.52 -15.00
CA PRO A 48 -16.10 16.47 -15.23
C PRO A 48 -14.88 16.90 -16.04
N VAL A 49 -15.06 17.88 -16.93
CA VAL A 49 -14.00 18.44 -17.78
C VAL A 49 -14.06 19.98 -17.76
N ALA A 50 -12.90 20.61 -17.71
CA ALA A 50 -12.70 22.05 -17.82
C ALA A 50 -11.56 22.40 -18.80
N GLU A 51 -11.45 23.67 -19.17
CA GLU A 51 -10.42 24.18 -20.08
C GLU A 51 -9.28 24.90 -19.35
N ALA A 52 -9.58 25.44 -18.18
CA ALA A 52 -8.68 26.29 -17.43
C ALA A 52 -8.98 26.26 -15.91
N LEU A 53 -7.96 26.56 -15.12
CA LEU A 53 -8.09 26.78 -13.67
C LEU A 53 -7.14 27.87 -13.20
N THR A 54 -7.47 28.48 -12.06
CA THR A 54 -6.63 29.47 -11.40
C THR A 54 -6.32 29.07 -9.97
N LEU A 55 -5.13 29.46 -9.50
CA LEU A 55 -4.61 29.10 -8.19
C LEU A 55 -4.36 30.36 -7.34
N ALA A 56 -4.58 30.25 -6.04
CA ALA A 56 -4.17 31.24 -5.04
C ALA A 56 -3.94 30.54 -3.70
N ASP A 57 -2.88 30.92 -2.97
CA ASP A 57 -2.57 30.38 -1.63
C ASP A 57 -2.56 28.83 -1.56
N GLY A 58 -2.02 28.20 -2.62
CA GLY A 58 -1.94 26.75 -2.75
C GLY A 58 -3.28 26.01 -2.92
N ARG A 59 -4.35 26.74 -3.26
CA ARG A 59 -5.69 26.20 -3.54
C ARG A 59 -6.16 26.59 -4.93
N ILE A 60 -7.13 25.84 -5.43
CA ILE A 60 -7.85 26.17 -6.66
C ILE A 60 -8.81 27.30 -6.35
N LEU A 61 -8.65 28.44 -7.02
CA LEU A 61 -9.52 29.60 -6.89
C LEU A 61 -10.76 29.48 -7.78
N ALA A 62 -10.57 29.06 -9.03
CA ALA A 62 -11.65 28.80 -9.98
C ALA A 62 -11.25 27.72 -10.99
N VAL A 63 -12.24 27.01 -11.53
CA VAL A 63 -12.08 25.99 -12.58
C VAL A 63 -13.25 26.13 -13.56
N GLY A 64 -13.00 25.96 -14.86
CA GLY A 64 -14.03 26.01 -15.88
C GLY A 64 -13.50 26.41 -17.26
N THR A 65 -14.29 27.17 -18.01
CA THR A 65 -13.84 27.70 -19.30
C THR A 65 -12.78 28.77 -19.11
N THR A 66 -11.95 28.99 -20.13
CA THR A 66 -10.92 30.04 -20.11
C THR A 66 -11.53 31.41 -19.78
N GLN A 67 -12.72 31.70 -20.32
CA GLN A 67 -13.43 32.96 -20.06
C GLN A 67 -13.94 33.08 -18.61
N GLN A 68 -14.44 31.99 -18.03
CA GLN A 68 -14.96 31.98 -16.66
C GLN A 68 -13.84 32.27 -15.66
N VAL A 69 -12.73 31.53 -15.74
CA VAL A 69 -11.62 31.66 -14.78
C VAL A 69 -10.81 32.94 -15.02
N GLY A 70 -10.78 33.45 -16.25
CA GLY A 70 -10.12 34.70 -16.64
C GLY A 70 -10.61 35.92 -15.85
N ARG A 71 -11.79 35.85 -15.22
CA ARG A 71 -12.31 36.92 -14.33
C ARG A 71 -11.53 37.07 -13.03
N THR A 72 -10.73 36.06 -12.67
CA THR A 72 -9.95 36.03 -11.42
C THR A 72 -8.53 36.56 -11.59
N ILE A 73 -8.09 36.81 -12.83
CA ILE A 73 -6.70 37.21 -13.11
C ILE A 73 -6.47 38.70 -12.83
N GLY A 74 -5.22 39.06 -12.58
CA GLY A 74 -4.75 40.44 -12.57
C GLY A 74 -3.39 40.60 -13.22
N PRO A 75 -2.82 41.81 -13.18
CA PRO A 75 -1.56 42.12 -13.86
C PRO A 75 -0.35 41.28 -13.42
N ALA A 76 -0.39 40.71 -12.20
CA ALA A 76 0.67 39.88 -11.65
C ALA A 76 0.42 38.37 -11.81
N THR A 77 -0.72 37.96 -12.38
CA THR A 77 -1.04 36.53 -12.55
C THR A 77 -0.13 35.91 -13.60
N LYS A 78 0.62 34.87 -13.20
CA LYS A 78 1.39 34.05 -14.15
C LYS A 78 0.41 33.21 -14.98
N GLN A 79 0.50 33.28 -16.29
CA GLN A 79 -0.34 32.48 -17.18
C GLN A 79 0.51 31.38 -17.82
N ILE A 80 0.05 30.13 -17.73
CA ILE A 80 0.71 28.93 -18.27
C ILE A 80 -0.23 28.32 -19.30
N ASN A 81 0.23 28.27 -20.55
CA ASN A 81 -0.50 27.62 -21.63
C ASN A 81 -0.28 26.10 -21.51
N LEU A 82 -1.35 25.32 -21.48
CA LEU A 82 -1.24 23.86 -21.43
C LEU A 82 -1.04 23.25 -22.83
N GLU A 83 -1.22 24.04 -23.90
CA GLU A 83 -1.10 23.60 -25.30
C GLU A 83 -1.93 22.35 -25.63
N GLY A 84 -3.12 22.24 -25.04
CA GLY A 84 -4.04 21.12 -25.19
C GLY A 84 -3.73 19.91 -24.31
N ARG A 85 -2.68 19.95 -23.48
CA ARG A 85 -2.32 18.85 -22.57
C ARG A 85 -3.39 18.55 -21.56
N THR A 86 -3.37 17.31 -21.08
CA THR A 86 -4.32 16.81 -20.09
C THR A 86 -3.84 17.13 -18.68
N VAL A 87 -4.75 17.55 -17.81
CA VAL A 87 -4.50 17.75 -16.37
C VAL A 87 -5.45 16.86 -15.58
N VAL A 88 -4.93 16.19 -14.57
CA VAL A 88 -5.70 15.35 -13.63
C VAL A 88 -5.44 15.79 -12.18
N PRO A 89 -6.29 15.42 -11.20
CA PRO A 89 -5.96 15.64 -9.79
C PRO A 89 -4.65 14.95 -9.42
N GLY A 90 -3.96 15.48 -8.41
CA GLY A 90 -2.75 14.89 -7.87
C GLY A 90 -2.99 13.43 -7.49
N LEU A 91 -2.11 12.52 -7.94
CA LEU A 91 -2.32 11.09 -7.78
C LEU A 91 -1.98 10.66 -6.34
N ILE A 92 -2.71 9.67 -5.86
CA ILE A 92 -2.64 9.15 -4.50
C ILE A 92 -2.45 7.64 -4.55
N ASP A 93 -1.37 7.15 -3.96
CA ASP A 93 -1.19 5.71 -3.74
C ASP A 93 -1.74 5.31 -2.35
N SER A 94 -2.72 4.41 -2.32
CA SER A 94 -3.38 4.01 -1.07
C SER A 94 -2.60 3.01 -0.21
N HIS A 95 -1.47 2.50 -0.70
CA HIS A 95 -0.65 1.54 0.04
C HIS A 95 0.80 1.55 -0.43
N VAL A 96 1.69 2.10 0.40
CA VAL A 96 3.15 2.06 0.15
C VAL A 96 3.95 1.78 1.43
N HIS A 97 5.24 1.45 1.25
CA HIS A 97 6.23 1.31 2.32
C HIS A 97 7.55 2.04 1.97
N PRO A 98 7.53 3.36 1.71
CA PRO A 98 8.62 4.12 1.09
C PRO A 98 9.95 4.03 1.82
N ILE A 99 9.97 4.09 3.16
CA ILE A 99 11.22 4.00 3.93
C ILE A 99 11.89 2.64 3.68
N GLY A 100 11.12 1.55 3.79
CA GLY A 100 11.63 0.21 3.52
C GLY A 100 12.08 0.02 2.08
N ALA A 101 11.28 0.52 1.13
CA ALA A 101 11.58 0.44 -0.30
C ALA A 101 12.86 1.17 -0.70
N ALA A 102 13.08 2.35 -0.12
CA ALA A 102 14.24 3.17 -0.38
C ALA A 102 15.51 2.60 0.26
N LEU A 103 15.41 2.09 1.50
CA LEU A 103 16.53 1.47 2.20
C LEU A 103 16.99 0.17 1.52
N ALA A 104 16.09 -0.53 0.82
CA ALA A 104 16.42 -1.78 0.14
C ALA A 104 17.48 -1.61 -0.97
N GLU A 105 17.56 -0.44 -1.62
CA GLU A 105 18.58 -0.15 -2.66
C GLU A 105 19.69 0.80 -2.16
N MET A 106 19.85 0.94 -0.84
CA MET A 106 20.88 1.80 -0.25
C MET A 106 22.31 1.35 -0.63
N ASP A 107 22.51 0.04 -0.73
CA ASP A 107 23.81 -0.58 -1.04
C ASP A 107 23.98 -0.95 -2.54
N GLY A 108 23.06 -0.46 -3.36
CA GLY A 108 23.08 -0.64 -4.81
C GLY A 108 21.74 -1.14 -5.35
N GLU A 109 21.61 -1.07 -6.67
CA GLU A 109 20.42 -1.53 -7.36
C GLU A 109 20.21 -3.04 -7.16
N ILE A 110 18.99 -3.43 -6.79
CA ILE A 110 18.57 -4.82 -6.74
C ILE A 110 18.07 -5.19 -8.14
N PRO A 111 18.72 -6.09 -8.89
CA PRO A 111 18.22 -6.47 -10.21
C PRO A 111 16.85 -7.14 -10.11
N VAL A 112 16.04 -7.02 -11.17
CA VAL A 112 14.85 -7.86 -11.32
C VAL A 112 15.34 -9.30 -11.52
N MET A 113 14.82 -10.22 -10.71
CA MET A 113 15.17 -11.64 -10.75
C MET A 113 13.90 -12.44 -11.05
N ALA A 114 13.77 -12.90 -12.28
CA ALA A 114 12.65 -13.65 -12.82
C ALA A 114 12.99 -15.13 -13.07
N SER A 115 14.25 -15.56 -12.90
CA SER A 115 14.66 -16.94 -13.10
C SER A 115 15.72 -17.40 -12.09
N PHE A 116 15.95 -18.71 -12.02
CA PHE A 116 17.01 -19.27 -11.19
C PHE A 116 18.39 -18.81 -11.66
N ALA A 117 18.61 -18.68 -12.96
CA ALA A 117 19.87 -18.18 -13.51
C ALA A 117 20.18 -16.75 -13.02
N GLU A 118 19.15 -15.90 -12.91
CA GLU A 118 19.30 -14.54 -12.39
C GLU A 118 19.51 -14.50 -10.88
N LEU A 119 18.84 -15.39 -10.14
CA LEU A 119 19.07 -15.59 -8.70
C LEU A 119 20.50 -16.05 -8.42
N GLU A 120 20.97 -17.09 -9.11
CA GLU A 120 22.35 -17.60 -9.02
C GLU A 120 23.35 -16.48 -9.34
N ALA A 121 23.18 -15.79 -10.46
CA ALA A 121 24.05 -14.68 -10.83
C ALA A 121 24.05 -13.55 -9.78
N HIS A 122 22.93 -13.30 -9.11
CA HIS A 122 22.87 -12.34 -8.00
C HIS A 122 23.62 -12.84 -6.77
N VAL A 123 23.40 -14.08 -6.34
CA VAL A 123 24.13 -14.71 -5.23
C VAL A 123 25.63 -14.66 -5.48
N GLU A 124 26.10 -15.04 -6.66
CA GLU A 124 27.53 -14.97 -6.99
C GLU A 124 28.09 -13.54 -6.96
N ARG A 125 27.32 -12.55 -7.43
CA ARG A 125 27.74 -11.14 -7.36
C ARG A 125 27.89 -10.68 -5.92
N GLU A 126 26.92 -10.99 -5.06
CA GLU A 126 26.98 -10.64 -3.64
C GLU A 126 28.10 -11.38 -2.92
N MET A 127 28.42 -12.61 -3.33
CA MET A 127 29.59 -13.33 -2.83
C MET A 127 30.91 -12.62 -3.14
N ARG A 128 31.05 -12.13 -4.38
CA ARG A 128 32.25 -11.39 -4.82
C ARG A 128 32.38 -10.04 -4.12
N LYS A 129 31.26 -9.32 -3.91
CA LYS A 129 31.25 -8.03 -3.21
C LYS A 129 31.59 -8.18 -1.72
N ASN A 130 31.07 -9.23 -1.08
CA ASN A 130 31.21 -9.47 0.35
C ASN A 130 31.92 -10.81 0.59
N PRO A 131 33.26 -10.91 0.54
CA PRO A 131 33.98 -12.20 0.60
C PRO A 131 33.96 -12.90 1.96
N GLY A 132 33.43 -12.27 3.01
CA GLY A 132 33.28 -12.87 4.35
C GLY A 132 32.12 -13.88 4.44
N ASN A 133 31.90 -14.44 5.63
CA ASN A 133 30.83 -15.43 5.87
C ASN A 133 29.48 -14.81 6.29
N ALA A 134 29.23 -13.55 5.91
CA ALA A 134 27.96 -12.90 6.16
C ALA A 134 26.85 -13.52 5.30
N LEU A 135 25.61 -13.47 5.81
CA LEU A 135 24.42 -13.88 5.09
C LEU A 135 24.33 -13.16 3.73
N ILE A 136 24.08 -13.93 2.68
CA ILE A 136 23.64 -13.39 1.39
C ILE A 136 22.12 -13.35 1.43
N PHE A 137 21.57 -12.15 1.54
CA PHE A 137 20.15 -11.90 1.60
C PHE A 137 19.63 -11.50 0.21
N VAL A 138 18.70 -12.28 -0.33
CA VAL A 138 18.07 -12.00 -1.61
C VAL A 138 16.61 -11.59 -1.36
N PRO A 139 16.26 -10.31 -1.52
CA PRO A 139 14.94 -9.82 -1.13
C PRO A 139 13.83 -10.17 -2.11
N LYS A 140 12.64 -10.46 -1.55
CA LYS A 140 11.32 -10.56 -2.23
C LYS A 140 11.31 -11.44 -3.48
N VAL A 141 11.87 -12.64 -3.36
CA VAL A 141 11.73 -13.69 -4.37
C VAL A 141 10.32 -14.29 -4.23
N TYR A 142 9.60 -14.43 -5.33
CA TYR A 142 8.29 -15.07 -5.33
C TYR A 142 8.26 -16.15 -6.38
N SER A 143 8.03 -17.39 -5.97
CA SER A 143 7.98 -18.53 -6.90
C SER A 143 6.89 -18.34 -7.97
N THR A 144 5.81 -17.62 -7.66
CA THR A 144 4.78 -17.24 -8.64
C THR A 144 5.27 -16.31 -9.73
N ARG A 145 6.44 -15.68 -9.59
CA ARG A 145 7.03 -14.75 -10.55
C ARG A 145 8.33 -15.26 -11.19
N LEU A 146 8.80 -16.43 -10.76
CA LEU A 146 9.92 -17.12 -11.39
C LEU A 146 9.45 -17.90 -12.62
N ASP A 147 10.28 -17.97 -13.64
CA ASP A 147 10.05 -18.76 -14.85
C ASP A 147 9.87 -20.25 -14.52
N GLU A 148 10.60 -20.74 -13.52
CA GLU A 148 10.54 -22.12 -13.04
C GLU A 148 9.24 -22.43 -12.27
N ARG A 149 8.49 -21.40 -11.84
CA ARG A 149 7.25 -21.53 -11.08
C ARG A 149 7.37 -22.44 -9.85
N ARG A 150 8.50 -22.35 -9.14
CA ARG A 150 8.78 -23.01 -7.87
C ARG A 150 9.91 -22.28 -7.15
N TYR A 151 10.09 -22.57 -5.87
CA TYR A 151 11.31 -22.14 -5.18
C TYR A 151 12.51 -23.02 -5.59
N PRO A 152 13.74 -22.46 -5.57
CA PRO A 152 14.93 -23.29 -5.62
C PRO A 152 15.00 -24.16 -4.37
N THR A 153 15.45 -25.39 -4.56
CA THR A 153 15.69 -26.34 -3.48
C THR A 153 16.92 -25.93 -2.67
N ARG A 154 17.02 -26.39 -1.42
CA ARG A 154 18.22 -26.20 -0.59
C ARG A 154 19.51 -26.58 -1.33
N GLN A 155 19.50 -27.71 -2.05
CA GLN A 155 20.66 -28.22 -2.79
C GLN A 155 21.04 -27.34 -3.99
N GLU A 156 20.06 -26.76 -4.69
CA GLU A 156 20.34 -25.78 -5.76
C GLU A 156 20.99 -24.52 -5.19
N ILE A 157 20.49 -24.02 -4.06
CA ILE A 157 21.09 -22.84 -3.40
C ILE A 157 22.49 -23.18 -2.86
N ASP A 158 22.69 -24.37 -2.27
CA ASP A 158 24.02 -24.85 -1.85
C ASP A 158 25.02 -24.89 -3.02
N ALA A 159 24.57 -25.29 -4.22
CA ALA A 159 25.42 -25.31 -5.41
C ALA A 159 25.84 -23.90 -5.85
N TRP A 160 24.97 -22.89 -5.69
CA TRP A 160 25.27 -21.49 -6.01
C TRP A 160 26.25 -20.84 -5.02
N SER A 161 26.18 -21.24 -3.75
CA SER A 161 26.83 -20.50 -2.65
C SER A 161 27.97 -21.24 -1.95
N GLY A 162 28.10 -22.55 -2.16
CA GLY A 162 28.89 -23.41 -1.30
C GLY A 162 28.44 -23.29 0.17
N ASP A 163 29.40 -23.26 1.10
CA ASP A 163 29.15 -23.21 2.55
C ASP A 163 28.68 -21.82 3.06
N ARG A 164 28.41 -20.87 2.17
CA ARG A 164 27.96 -19.53 2.59
C ARG A 164 26.47 -19.53 2.89
N PRO A 165 26.01 -18.92 4.02
CA PRO A 165 24.60 -18.84 4.32
C PRO A 165 23.88 -17.95 3.29
N VAL A 166 22.82 -18.48 2.68
CA VAL A 166 21.93 -17.76 1.75
C VAL A 166 20.49 -17.84 2.25
N MET A 167 19.80 -16.70 2.20
CA MET A 167 18.36 -16.63 2.40
C MET A 167 17.69 -15.85 1.28
N LEU A 168 16.73 -16.49 0.61
CA LEU A 168 15.77 -15.81 -0.26
C LEU A 168 14.56 -15.42 0.60
N ASP A 169 14.32 -14.11 0.78
CA ASP A 169 13.14 -13.58 1.50
C ASP A 169 11.95 -13.52 0.55
N ASN A 170 10.82 -14.06 0.98
CA ASN A 170 9.58 -14.07 0.20
C ASN A 170 8.46 -13.32 0.96
N GLY A 171 8.82 -12.40 1.87
CA GLY A 171 7.87 -11.69 2.75
C GLY A 171 7.42 -12.51 3.96
N TYR A 172 6.48 -13.43 3.78
CA TYR A 172 6.01 -14.35 4.84
C TYR A 172 6.50 -15.79 4.62
N ALA A 173 7.55 -15.99 3.85
CA ALA A 173 8.25 -17.26 3.72
C ALA A 173 9.73 -16.99 3.44
N SER A 174 10.56 -18.03 3.58
CA SER A 174 11.99 -17.95 3.25
C SER A 174 12.47 -19.27 2.66
N ALA A 175 13.39 -19.19 1.69
CA ALA A 175 14.14 -20.33 1.20
C ALA A 175 15.60 -20.23 1.67
N LEU A 176 16.06 -21.27 2.35
CA LEU A 176 17.34 -21.34 3.03
C LEU A 176 18.19 -22.46 2.45
N ASN A 177 19.49 -22.20 2.33
CA ASN A 177 20.47 -23.24 2.06
C ASN A 177 20.89 -23.97 3.35
N SER A 178 21.76 -24.99 3.22
CA SER A 178 22.22 -25.80 4.36
C SER A 178 22.95 -24.97 5.42
N ALA A 179 23.81 -24.04 5.00
CA ALA A 179 24.54 -23.16 5.91
C ALA A 179 23.60 -22.21 6.67
N ALA A 180 22.58 -21.66 6.01
CA ALA A 180 21.59 -20.80 6.66
C ALA A 180 20.70 -21.57 7.66
N LEU A 181 20.30 -22.81 7.33
CA LEU A 181 19.58 -23.67 8.30
C LEU A 181 20.41 -23.91 9.57
N ALA A 182 21.71 -24.18 9.42
CA ALA A 182 22.62 -24.39 10.53
C ALA A 182 22.75 -23.14 11.42
N VAL A 183 22.91 -21.95 10.82
CA VAL A 183 22.97 -20.69 11.57
C VAL A 183 21.65 -20.38 12.28
N ALA A 184 20.51 -20.70 11.67
CA ALA A 184 19.19 -20.56 12.28
C ALA A 184 18.89 -21.63 13.35
N GLY A 185 19.72 -22.68 13.45
CA GLY A 185 19.52 -23.80 14.38
C GLY A 185 18.32 -24.70 14.01
N LEU A 186 17.92 -24.70 12.74
CA LEU A 186 16.76 -25.47 12.26
C LEU A 186 17.19 -26.87 11.83
N ASN A 187 16.58 -27.89 12.44
CA ASN A 187 16.85 -29.30 12.17
C ASN A 187 15.56 -30.14 12.28
N LYS A 188 15.67 -31.44 12.08
CA LYS A 188 14.55 -32.41 12.14
C LYS A 188 13.75 -32.38 13.45
N GLU A 189 14.39 -32.08 14.59
CA GLU A 189 13.78 -32.01 15.92
C GLU A 189 13.14 -30.63 16.21
N THR A 190 13.41 -29.61 15.39
CA THR A 190 12.80 -28.29 15.59
C THR A 190 11.29 -28.39 15.36
N PRO A 191 10.42 -28.06 16.33
CA PRO A 191 8.97 -28.13 16.13
C PRO A 191 8.46 -26.99 15.24
N ASP A 192 7.35 -27.24 14.57
CA ASP A 192 6.64 -26.16 13.86
C ASP A 192 6.05 -25.16 14.87
N PRO A 193 6.16 -23.84 14.59
CA PRO A 193 5.61 -22.80 15.44
C PRO A 193 4.11 -22.57 15.17
N PRO A 194 3.34 -21.97 16.09
CA PRO A 194 1.92 -21.71 15.85
C PRO A 194 1.63 -20.83 14.62
N ASP A 195 2.56 -19.94 14.28
CA ASP A 195 2.46 -18.94 13.22
C ASP A 195 3.15 -19.35 11.91
N GLY A 196 3.55 -20.62 11.76
CA GLY A 196 4.23 -21.08 10.55
C GLY A 196 4.55 -22.57 10.49
N LYS A 197 5.27 -22.98 9.45
CA LYS A 197 5.57 -24.39 9.14
C LYS A 197 6.99 -24.50 8.57
N ILE A 198 7.77 -25.44 9.07
CA ILE A 198 9.04 -25.83 8.46
C ILE A 198 8.73 -26.96 7.48
N ILE A 199 9.01 -26.77 6.19
CA ILE A 199 8.75 -27.80 5.19
C ILE A 199 9.85 -28.84 5.27
N ARG A 200 9.46 -30.10 5.47
CA ARG A 200 10.37 -31.24 5.61
C ARG A 200 10.18 -32.21 4.46
N ASP A 201 11.25 -32.93 4.13
CA ASP A 201 11.21 -34.04 3.19
C ASP A 201 10.68 -35.33 3.85
N ASP A 202 10.61 -36.42 3.08
CA ASP A 202 10.14 -37.73 3.56
C ASP A 202 11.02 -38.31 4.68
N ALA A 203 12.27 -37.88 4.82
CA ALA A 203 13.16 -38.26 5.91
C ALA A 203 12.96 -37.40 7.16
N GLY A 204 12.13 -36.36 7.10
CA GLY A 204 11.89 -35.39 8.16
C GLY A 204 12.94 -34.28 8.23
N GLU A 205 13.85 -34.18 7.26
CA GLU A 205 14.86 -33.12 7.24
C GLU A 205 14.26 -31.81 6.69
N PRO A 206 14.61 -30.64 7.25
CA PRO A 206 14.18 -29.36 6.70
C PRO A 206 14.67 -29.18 5.25
N THR A 207 13.72 -28.92 4.33
CA THR A 207 13.96 -28.68 2.90
C THR A 207 14.60 -27.32 2.60
N GLY A 208 14.75 -26.47 3.62
CA GLY A 208 15.14 -25.06 3.48
C GLY A 208 13.94 -24.11 3.38
N LEU A 209 12.73 -24.59 3.10
CA LEU A 209 11.54 -23.74 3.05
C LEU A 209 10.91 -23.57 4.44
N VAL A 210 10.77 -22.32 4.87
CA VAL A 210 10.05 -21.92 6.07
C VAL A 210 8.87 -21.04 5.65
N LEU A 211 7.65 -21.48 5.96
CA LEU A 211 6.42 -20.73 5.70
C LEU A 211 5.97 -20.04 6.98
N GLY A 212 5.68 -18.75 6.93
CA GLY A 212 5.41 -17.94 8.11
C GLY A 212 6.64 -17.84 9.03
N ALA A 213 6.40 -17.68 10.33
CA ALA A 213 7.42 -17.86 11.37
C ALA A 213 8.76 -17.12 11.19
N ARG A 214 8.71 -15.82 10.85
CA ARG A 214 9.91 -14.98 10.68
C ARG A 214 10.88 -15.02 11.87
N ARG A 215 10.39 -15.35 13.08
CA ARG A 215 11.21 -15.55 14.28
C ARG A 215 12.24 -16.68 14.15
N LEU A 216 11.97 -17.70 13.34
CA LEU A 216 12.88 -18.83 13.13
C LEU A 216 14.11 -18.43 12.31
N VAL A 217 13.97 -17.43 11.45
CA VAL A 217 15.05 -16.92 10.59
C VAL A 217 15.68 -15.64 11.13
N SER A 218 15.21 -15.11 12.26
CA SER A 218 15.78 -13.91 12.88
C SER A 218 17.27 -14.04 13.25
N PRO A 219 17.81 -15.22 13.62
CA PRO A 219 19.26 -15.35 13.87
C PRO A 219 20.12 -15.09 12.62
N LEU A 220 19.57 -15.29 11.42
CA LEU A 220 20.24 -15.01 10.14
C LEU A 220 20.31 -13.52 9.86
N LEU A 221 19.30 -12.78 10.30
CA LEU A 221 19.12 -11.37 10.02
C LEU A 221 20.01 -10.52 10.94
N SER A 222 21.32 -10.60 10.73
CA SER A 222 22.27 -9.58 11.20
C SER A 222 22.16 -8.38 10.28
N ALA A 223 21.11 -7.57 10.49
CA ALA A 223 20.95 -6.34 9.73
C ALA A 223 22.15 -5.43 10.00
N ARG A 224 22.76 -4.88 8.93
CA ARG A 224 23.37 -3.56 9.03
C ARG A 224 22.32 -2.66 9.68
N GLN A 225 22.65 -2.06 10.80
CA GLN A 225 21.73 -1.15 11.47
C GLN A 225 21.60 0.09 10.59
N THR A 226 20.49 0.19 9.86
CA THR A 226 20.11 1.43 9.17
C THR A 226 19.92 2.50 10.23
N THR A 227 20.63 3.60 10.08
CA THR A 227 20.55 4.73 11.01
C THR A 227 19.27 5.53 10.77
N PHE A 228 18.97 6.43 11.71
CA PHE A 228 17.88 7.38 11.53
C PHE A 228 18.16 8.31 10.33
N GLU A 229 19.41 8.72 10.16
CA GLU A 229 19.90 9.53 9.05
C GLU A 229 19.76 8.80 7.70
N ASP A 230 20.12 7.52 7.63
CA ASP A 230 19.90 6.70 6.42
C ASP A 230 18.42 6.72 6.02
N SER A 231 17.52 6.61 6.99
CA SER A 231 16.07 6.63 6.76
C SER A 231 15.56 7.99 6.26
N LEU A 232 16.14 9.10 6.76
CA LEU A 232 15.82 10.45 6.28
C LEU A 232 16.25 10.63 4.82
N GLU A 233 17.50 10.29 4.50
CA GLU A 233 18.04 10.41 3.15
C GLU A 233 17.29 9.53 2.15
N ALA A 234 17.00 8.29 2.54
CA ALA A 234 16.26 7.33 1.72
C ALA A 234 14.83 7.85 1.43
N LEU A 235 14.12 8.35 2.43
CA LEU A 235 12.77 8.89 2.26
C LEU A 235 12.75 10.17 1.39
N VAL A 236 13.75 11.06 1.52
CA VAL A 236 13.87 12.22 0.62
C VAL A 236 14.02 11.77 -0.84
N LYS A 237 14.92 10.83 -1.12
CA LYS A 237 15.10 10.27 -2.48
C LYS A 237 13.82 9.62 -3.00
N MET A 238 13.11 8.86 -2.17
CA MET A 238 11.88 8.17 -2.58
C MET A 238 10.74 9.15 -2.90
N GLN A 239 10.61 10.23 -2.13
CA GLN A 239 9.62 11.26 -2.45
C GLN A 239 9.87 11.88 -3.83
N HIS A 240 11.12 12.13 -4.23
CA HIS A 240 11.41 12.60 -5.60
C HIS A 240 11.00 11.58 -6.67
N ALA A 241 11.19 10.29 -6.41
CA ALA A 241 10.76 9.22 -7.31
C ALA A 241 9.22 9.16 -7.43
N TYR A 242 8.50 9.37 -6.33
CA TYR A 242 7.04 9.49 -6.30
C TYR A 242 6.55 10.73 -7.03
N ASN A 243 7.17 11.90 -6.83
CA ASN A 243 6.82 13.13 -7.54
C ASN A 243 6.96 12.94 -9.05
N LYS A 244 8.03 12.26 -9.50
CA LYS A 244 8.23 11.92 -10.91
C LYS A 244 7.13 11.02 -11.48
N ALA A 245 6.52 10.17 -10.65
CA ALA A 245 5.39 9.31 -11.04
C ALA A 245 4.02 10.00 -10.90
N GLY A 246 3.96 11.27 -10.53
CA GLY A 246 2.71 12.04 -10.42
C GLY A 246 2.05 11.97 -9.04
N LEU A 247 2.67 11.29 -8.08
CA LEU A 247 2.14 11.13 -6.74
C LEU A 247 2.32 12.41 -5.93
N THR A 248 1.22 13.00 -5.47
CA THR A 248 1.21 14.12 -4.53
C THR A 248 0.87 13.67 -3.11
N SER A 249 0.29 12.48 -2.97
CA SER A 249 -0.06 11.89 -1.68
C SER A 249 0.21 10.39 -1.66
N VAL A 250 0.49 9.87 -0.47
CA VAL A 250 0.56 8.43 -0.22
C VAL A 250 -0.03 8.07 1.13
N ILE A 251 -0.43 6.81 1.27
CA ILE A 251 -0.76 6.19 2.54
C ILE A 251 0.34 5.19 2.89
N ASP A 252 1.19 5.56 3.86
CA ASP A 252 2.26 4.68 4.32
C ASP A 252 1.70 3.67 5.31
N ARG A 253 1.71 2.41 4.88
CA ARG A 253 1.15 1.30 5.63
C ARG A 253 2.19 0.75 6.61
N SER A 254 1.73 0.49 7.83
CA SER A 254 2.46 -0.28 8.83
C SER A 254 3.74 0.39 9.39
N LEU A 255 3.67 1.64 9.85
CA LEU A 255 4.81 2.34 10.44
C LEU A 255 5.07 1.99 11.91
N SER A 256 6.36 1.81 12.23
CA SER A 256 6.89 1.79 13.59
C SER A 256 6.96 3.21 14.20
N PRO A 257 7.15 3.37 15.53
CA PRO A 257 7.35 4.68 16.12
C PRO A 257 8.62 5.38 15.60
N SER A 258 9.69 4.62 15.33
CA SER A 258 10.93 5.18 14.80
C SER A 258 10.77 5.69 13.36
N GLN A 259 9.97 5.01 12.54
CA GLN A 259 9.67 5.46 11.18
C GLN A 259 8.74 6.68 11.17
N ILE A 260 7.77 6.76 12.09
CA ILE A 260 6.97 7.98 12.28
C ILE A 260 7.87 9.18 12.64
N ALA A 261 8.89 8.98 13.48
CA ALA A 261 9.83 10.04 13.83
C ALA A 261 10.63 10.56 12.61
N VAL A 262 10.92 9.71 11.62
CA VAL A 262 11.56 10.12 10.34
C VAL A 262 10.65 11.10 9.61
N TYR A 263 9.36 10.78 9.47
CA TYR A 263 8.38 11.67 8.87
C TYR A 263 8.23 12.99 9.64
N GLN A 264 8.13 12.92 10.97
CA GLN A 264 8.02 14.11 11.82
C GLN A 264 9.24 15.02 11.68
N LYS A 265 10.43 14.43 11.56
CA LYS A 265 11.67 15.19 11.34
C LYS A 265 11.65 15.91 10.00
N LEU A 266 11.34 15.23 8.90
CA LEU A 266 11.24 15.87 7.57
C LEU A 266 10.13 16.92 7.52
N TRP A 267 9.00 16.66 8.18
CA TRP A 267 7.90 17.62 8.32
C TRP A 267 8.34 18.89 9.06
N SER A 268 9.04 18.75 10.20
CA SER A 268 9.53 19.89 10.98
C SER A 268 10.57 20.76 10.25
N GLU A 269 11.17 20.22 9.18
CA GLU A 269 12.17 20.89 8.36
C GLU A 269 11.62 21.35 6.99
N ASP A 270 10.31 21.22 6.75
CA ASP A 270 9.66 21.52 5.47
C ASP A 270 10.27 20.76 4.27
N LYS A 271 10.71 19.52 4.51
CA LYS A 271 11.36 18.63 3.52
C LYS A 271 10.43 17.59 2.93
N LEU A 272 9.17 17.53 3.34
CA LEU A 272 8.19 16.67 2.69
C LEU A 272 7.79 17.26 1.33
N THR A 273 7.66 16.41 0.33
CA THR A 273 7.12 16.76 -1.00
C THR A 273 5.97 15.86 -1.42
N VAL A 274 5.52 14.97 -0.52
CA VAL A 274 4.36 14.10 -0.70
C VAL A 274 3.53 14.15 0.59
N ARG A 275 2.22 14.42 0.49
CA ARG A 275 1.33 14.36 1.65
C ARG A 275 1.23 12.93 2.14
N THR A 276 1.44 12.68 3.42
CA THR A 276 1.53 11.31 3.96
C THR A 276 0.45 11.06 5.00
N TYR A 277 -0.39 10.05 4.75
CA TYR A 277 -1.29 9.45 5.73
C TYR A 277 -0.60 8.26 6.38
N MET A 278 -0.04 8.47 7.57
CA MET A 278 0.75 7.47 8.30
C MET A 278 -0.14 6.50 9.05
N THR A 279 0.03 5.19 8.85
CA THR A 279 -0.70 4.20 9.63
C THR A 279 0.17 3.57 10.70
N ARG A 280 -0.43 3.27 11.86
CA ARG A 280 0.30 2.71 13.01
C ARG A 280 0.09 1.20 13.07
N THR A 281 1.18 0.42 13.06
CA THR A 281 1.10 -1.03 13.26
C THR A 281 0.98 -1.40 14.72
N VAL A 282 0.14 -2.38 15.00
CA VAL A 282 0.10 -3.07 16.30
C VAL A 282 0.22 -4.57 16.10
N ASN A 283 1.02 -5.20 16.95
CA ASN A 283 1.09 -6.66 16.99
C ASN A 283 -0.18 -7.20 17.67
N ALA A 284 -1.06 -7.79 16.85
CA ALA A 284 -2.35 -8.34 17.24
C ALA A 284 -2.29 -9.79 17.79
N GLU A 285 -1.11 -10.41 17.79
CA GLU A 285 -0.90 -11.77 18.34
C GLU A 285 -0.67 -11.76 19.86
N ARG A 286 -0.57 -10.58 20.47
CA ARG A 286 -0.42 -10.42 21.93
C ARG A 286 -1.77 -10.54 22.65
N PRO A 287 -1.76 -10.80 23.97
CA PRO A 287 -2.97 -10.74 24.78
C PRO A 287 -3.72 -9.42 24.60
N ILE A 288 -5.06 -9.49 24.50
CA ILE A 288 -5.90 -8.31 24.23
C ILE A 288 -5.71 -7.17 25.25
N ALA A 289 -5.44 -7.50 26.53
CA ALA A 289 -5.20 -6.50 27.57
C ALA A 289 -3.92 -5.68 27.31
N GLU A 290 -2.88 -6.29 26.75
CA GLU A 290 -1.65 -5.56 26.37
C GLU A 290 -1.88 -4.67 25.16
N ILE A 291 -2.63 -5.18 24.16
CA ILE A 291 -3.04 -4.40 23.00
C ILE A 291 -3.87 -3.19 23.44
N GLU A 292 -4.83 -3.39 24.34
CA GLU A 292 -5.65 -2.30 24.88
C GLU A 292 -4.81 -1.25 25.61
N SER A 293 -3.89 -1.70 26.46
CA SER A 293 -2.96 -0.80 27.16
C SER A 293 -2.13 0.02 26.17
N GLU A 294 -1.57 -0.62 25.12
CA GLU A 294 -0.84 0.09 24.07
C GLU A 294 -1.74 1.09 23.35
N LEU A 295 -2.91 0.68 22.87
CA LEU A 295 -3.81 1.57 22.10
C LEU A 295 -4.28 2.78 22.91
N ARG A 296 -4.48 2.63 24.23
CA ARG A 296 -4.82 3.73 25.13
C ARG A 296 -3.63 4.65 25.43
N ALA A 297 -2.42 4.12 25.36
CA ALA A 297 -1.18 4.87 25.51
C ALA A 297 -0.72 5.53 24.20
N LEU A 298 -1.20 5.05 23.05
CA LEU A 298 -1.03 5.75 21.77
C LEU A 298 -1.69 7.12 21.87
N GLY A 299 -0.93 8.18 21.54
CA GLY A 299 -1.42 9.55 21.60
C GLY A 299 -2.36 9.88 20.43
N PRO A 300 -1.94 10.69 19.45
CA PRO A 300 -2.72 10.97 18.25
C PRO A 300 -3.38 9.74 17.59
N VAL A 301 -4.68 9.85 17.32
CA VAL A 301 -5.45 8.86 16.54
C VAL A 301 -5.75 9.36 15.13
N THR A 302 -6.51 8.57 14.37
CA THR A 302 -6.96 8.89 13.01
C THR A 302 -7.42 10.35 12.86
N GLY A 303 -6.87 11.04 11.87
CA GLY A 303 -7.20 12.42 11.53
C GLY A 303 -6.30 13.48 12.17
N PHE A 304 -5.52 13.15 13.20
CA PHE A 304 -4.58 14.09 13.82
C PHE A 304 -3.44 14.46 12.87
N GLY A 305 -2.95 15.70 12.95
CA GLY A 305 -1.87 16.21 12.12
C GLY A 305 -2.34 17.39 11.27
N ASP A 306 -1.65 17.62 10.16
CA ASP A 306 -1.93 18.72 9.25
C ASP A 306 -2.05 18.22 7.80
N PRO A 307 -2.36 19.09 6.81
CA PRO A 307 -2.55 18.65 5.43
C PRO A 307 -1.35 17.96 4.78
N MET A 308 -0.15 18.05 5.36
CA MET A 308 1.07 17.42 4.83
C MET A 308 1.38 16.09 5.53
N LEU A 309 1.16 16.00 6.84
CA LEU A 309 1.44 14.81 7.62
C LEU A 309 0.30 14.50 8.59
N ARG A 310 -0.39 13.38 8.38
CA ARG A 310 -1.55 12.96 9.18
C ARG A 310 -1.38 11.56 9.74
N MET A 311 -1.87 11.35 10.95
CA MET A 311 -2.12 10.03 11.50
C MET A 311 -3.38 9.44 10.90
N GLY A 312 -3.26 8.22 10.42
CA GLY A 312 -4.30 7.48 9.73
C GLY A 312 -4.84 6.30 10.52
N SER A 313 -4.99 5.17 9.84
CA SER A 313 -5.58 3.96 10.43
C SER A 313 -4.62 3.24 11.37
N LEU A 314 -5.17 2.47 12.31
CA LEU A 314 -4.48 1.36 12.95
C LEU A 314 -4.41 0.17 11.99
N LYS A 315 -3.22 -0.44 11.82
CA LYS A 315 -2.97 -1.59 10.94
C LYS A 315 -2.62 -2.84 11.75
N ILE A 316 -3.29 -3.95 11.44
CA ILE A 316 -2.90 -5.30 11.91
C ILE A 316 -2.71 -6.27 10.73
N PHE A 317 -2.17 -7.46 11.02
CA PHE A 317 -1.97 -8.53 10.03
C PHE A 317 -2.75 -9.77 10.44
N LEU A 318 -3.61 -10.28 9.56
CA LEU A 318 -4.46 -11.44 9.85
C LEU A 318 -3.98 -12.72 9.20
N ASP A 319 -3.47 -12.66 7.98
CA ASP A 319 -2.95 -13.82 7.27
C ASP A 319 -1.64 -13.52 6.52
N GLY A 320 -1.16 -14.53 5.78
CA GLY A 320 0.04 -14.42 4.95
C GLY A 320 -0.23 -13.89 3.54
N GLY A 321 0.56 -14.32 2.56
CA GLY A 321 0.44 -13.90 1.17
C GLY A 321 -0.07 -15.02 0.27
N ILE A 322 -0.96 -14.69 -0.68
CA ILE A 322 -1.41 -15.67 -1.68
C ILE A 322 -0.26 -16.08 -2.62
N LEU A 323 0.72 -15.20 -2.81
CA LEU A 323 1.89 -15.43 -3.67
C LEU A 323 2.87 -16.49 -3.15
N ILE A 324 2.71 -16.87 -1.89
CA ILE A 324 3.62 -17.77 -1.18
C ILE A 324 2.86 -18.91 -0.48
N GLY A 325 1.56 -19.03 -0.78
CA GLY A 325 0.71 -20.10 -0.26
C GLY A 325 0.49 -20.03 1.25
N THR A 326 0.32 -18.84 1.82
CA THR A 326 0.03 -18.68 3.28
C THR A 326 -1.23 -17.86 3.57
N ALA A 327 -1.90 -17.31 2.54
CA ALA A 327 -3.21 -16.66 2.66
C ALA A 327 -4.27 -17.62 3.21
N PHE A 328 -5.15 -17.16 4.10
CA PHE A 328 -6.15 -18.02 4.75
C PHE A 328 -7.43 -18.15 3.90
N LEU A 329 -7.62 -19.30 3.27
CA LEU A 329 -8.64 -19.55 2.26
C LEU A 329 -9.93 -20.18 2.84
N ARG A 330 -11.06 -19.92 2.17
CA ARG A 330 -12.37 -20.53 2.47
C ARG A 330 -12.42 -22.03 2.17
N ALA A 331 -11.49 -22.57 1.40
CA ALA A 331 -11.34 -23.99 1.12
C ALA A 331 -9.85 -24.33 1.11
N PRO A 332 -9.45 -25.60 1.31
CA PRO A 332 -8.05 -26.01 1.16
C PRO A 332 -7.46 -25.56 -0.18
N TYR A 333 -6.15 -25.31 -0.19
CA TYR A 333 -5.42 -24.98 -1.42
C TYR A 333 -5.56 -26.12 -2.44
N GLY A 334 -5.55 -27.37 -1.97
CA GLY A 334 -5.66 -28.57 -2.78
C GLY A 334 -4.29 -29.14 -3.15
N MET A 335 -4.24 -30.02 -4.15
CA MET A 335 -3.02 -30.74 -4.54
C MET A 335 -2.07 -29.93 -5.43
N HIS A 336 -2.51 -28.79 -5.98
CA HIS A 336 -1.75 -27.99 -6.95
C HIS A 336 -0.93 -26.88 -6.28
N THR A 337 -0.15 -27.22 -5.25
CA THR A 337 0.65 -26.28 -4.45
C THR A 337 2.15 -26.41 -4.68
N GLU A 338 2.57 -27.14 -5.71
CA GLU A 338 3.97 -27.34 -6.10
C GLU A 338 4.73 -26.02 -6.28
N VAL A 339 4.06 -24.97 -6.75
CA VAL A 339 4.65 -23.62 -6.86
C VAL A 339 5.13 -23.06 -5.53
N TYR A 340 4.53 -23.47 -4.42
CA TYR A 340 4.92 -23.05 -3.07
C TYR A 340 5.91 -24.03 -2.40
N GLY A 341 6.29 -25.11 -3.09
CA GLY A 341 7.25 -26.10 -2.59
C GLY A 341 6.70 -27.06 -1.53
N TYR A 342 5.38 -27.23 -1.46
CA TYR A 342 4.76 -28.24 -0.60
C TYR A 342 3.52 -28.84 -1.27
N SER A 343 3.04 -29.97 -0.77
CA SER A 343 1.80 -30.61 -1.20
C SER A 343 1.03 -31.07 0.03
N ASP A 344 -0.06 -30.37 0.33
CA ASP A 344 -0.90 -30.64 1.50
C ASP A 344 -2.36 -30.38 1.10
N PRO A 345 -3.15 -31.43 0.80
CA PRO A 345 -4.52 -31.28 0.30
C PRO A 345 -5.45 -30.58 1.27
N ASP A 346 -5.14 -30.61 2.57
CA ASP A 346 -5.98 -30.07 3.64
C ASP A 346 -5.52 -28.69 4.10
N TYR A 347 -4.32 -28.25 3.69
CA TYR A 347 -3.79 -26.95 4.05
C TYR A 347 -4.64 -25.80 3.53
N ARG A 348 -4.96 -24.85 4.41
CA ARG A 348 -5.84 -23.70 4.14
C ARG A 348 -5.17 -22.34 4.30
N GLY A 349 -3.87 -22.29 4.55
CA GLY A 349 -3.20 -21.06 4.96
C GLY A 349 -3.20 -20.88 6.48
N VAL A 350 -2.76 -19.70 6.93
CA VAL A 350 -2.62 -19.38 8.36
C VAL A 350 -3.44 -18.14 8.69
N LEU A 351 -4.34 -18.26 9.66
CA LEU A 351 -4.89 -17.12 10.37
C LEU A 351 -4.04 -16.89 11.62
N ARG A 352 -3.36 -15.74 11.69
CA ARG A 352 -2.36 -15.44 12.73
C ARG A 352 -2.99 -14.98 14.05
N VAL A 353 -4.22 -14.48 13.98
CA VAL A 353 -4.91 -13.84 15.10
C VAL A 353 -6.25 -14.53 15.32
N GLU A 354 -6.52 -14.93 16.56
CA GLU A 354 -7.80 -15.52 16.96
C GLU A 354 -8.97 -14.57 16.68
N ARG A 355 -10.10 -15.11 16.20
CA ARG A 355 -11.26 -14.32 15.77
C ARG A 355 -11.79 -13.41 16.86
N GLU A 356 -11.84 -13.90 18.10
CA GLU A 356 -12.27 -13.16 19.27
C GLU A 356 -11.37 -11.95 19.53
N THR A 357 -10.06 -12.09 19.31
CA THR A 357 -9.09 -11.00 19.41
C THR A 357 -9.30 -9.98 18.30
N ILE A 358 -9.54 -10.41 17.05
CA ILE A 358 -9.84 -9.50 15.93
C ILE A 358 -11.10 -8.67 16.25
N ASN A 359 -12.16 -9.32 16.73
CA ASN A 359 -13.42 -8.68 17.12
C ASN A 359 -13.18 -7.63 18.23
N ALA A 360 -12.42 -7.99 19.26
CA ALA A 360 -12.11 -7.08 20.36
C ALA A 360 -11.29 -5.86 19.90
N ILE A 361 -10.33 -6.05 18.99
CA ILE A 361 -9.55 -4.95 18.42
C ILE A 361 -10.44 -4.00 17.61
N ALA A 362 -11.35 -4.51 16.77
CA ALA A 362 -12.25 -3.68 15.98
C ALA A 362 -13.17 -2.82 16.85
N VAL A 363 -13.77 -3.42 17.89
CA VAL A 363 -14.57 -2.71 18.90
C VAL A 363 -13.74 -1.64 19.60
N LEU A 364 -12.50 -1.96 19.97
CA LEU A 364 -11.62 -1.02 20.65
C LEU A 364 -11.19 0.14 19.75
N CYS A 365 -10.91 -0.13 18.47
CA CYS A 365 -10.60 0.90 17.48
C CYS A 365 -11.74 1.91 17.36
N ASP A 366 -12.97 1.44 17.18
CA ASP A 366 -14.13 2.33 17.07
C ASP A 366 -14.32 3.18 18.35
N LYS A 367 -14.23 2.56 19.53
CA LYS A 367 -14.33 3.25 20.83
C LYS A 367 -13.26 4.31 21.03
N LEU A 368 -12.05 4.07 20.54
CA LEU A 368 -10.91 4.99 20.67
C LEU A 368 -10.79 5.98 19.50
N GLY A 369 -11.69 5.92 18.51
CA GLY A 369 -11.68 6.82 17.36
C GLY A 369 -10.65 6.48 16.28
N TRP A 370 -10.11 5.26 16.28
CA TRP A 370 -9.26 4.77 15.19
C TRP A 370 -10.10 4.26 14.03
N GLN A 371 -9.77 4.69 12.80
CA GLN A 371 -10.02 3.88 11.61
C GLN A 371 -9.16 2.61 11.73
N MET A 372 -9.75 1.44 11.48
CA MET A 372 -9.04 0.17 11.48
C MET A 372 -8.82 -0.34 10.06
N THR A 373 -7.67 -0.95 9.82
CA THR A 373 -7.42 -1.74 8.63
C THR A 373 -6.62 -2.99 8.96
N ALA A 374 -6.75 -4.04 8.14
CA ALA A 374 -5.87 -5.19 8.26
C ALA A 374 -5.46 -5.78 6.92
N HIS A 375 -4.28 -6.39 6.91
CA HIS A 375 -3.83 -7.26 5.84
C HIS A 375 -4.72 -8.51 5.78
N THR A 376 -5.51 -8.63 4.70
CA THR A 376 -6.35 -9.79 4.39
C THR A 376 -6.20 -10.18 2.93
N THR A 377 -5.42 -11.23 2.66
CA THR A 377 -5.28 -11.71 1.29
C THR A 377 -6.26 -12.83 0.98
N GLY A 378 -6.43 -13.79 1.88
CA GLY A 378 -7.34 -14.91 1.70
C GLY A 378 -8.80 -14.56 1.94
N GLY A 379 -9.71 -15.30 1.28
CA GLY A 379 -11.14 -15.07 1.43
C GLY A 379 -11.66 -15.29 2.85
N ALA A 380 -11.09 -16.24 3.60
CA ALA A 380 -11.54 -16.52 4.97
C ALA A 380 -11.01 -15.50 5.99
N SER A 381 -9.85 -14.87 5.74
CA SER A 381 -9.39 -13.75 6.55
C SER A 381 -10.20 -12.47 6.27
N THR A 382 -10.62 -12.25 5.02
CA THR A 382 -11.61 -11.21 4.68
C THR A 382 -12.93 -11.41 5.45
N ASP A 383 -13.45 -12.64 5.49
CA ASP A 383 -14.69 -12.94 6.23
C ASP A 383 -14.52 -12.68 7.73
N ALA A 384 -13.40 -13.12 8.33
CA ALA A 384 -13.11 -12.91 9.75
C ALA A 384 -13.00 -11.41 10.11
N LEU A 385 -12.43 -10.60 9.23
CA LEU A 385 -12.35 -9.16 9.46
C LEU A 385 -13.71 -8.47 9.34
N LEU A 386 -14.55 -8.90 8.39
CA LEU A 386 -15.93 -8.41 8.30
C LEU A 386 -16.76 -8.82 9.51
N ASP A 387 -16.55 -10.02 10.07
CA ASP A 387 -17.20 -10.44 11.33
C ASP A 387 -16.83 -9.49 12.48
N ALA A 388 -15.56 -9.08 12.55
CA ALA A 388 -15.07 -8.13 13.54
C ALA A 388 -15.65 -6.71 13.34
N TYR A 389 -15.79 -6.28 12.10
CA TYR A 389 -16.42 -5.01 11.76
C TYR A 389 -17.91 -5.01 12.10
N GLU A 390 -18.63 -6.10 11.86
CA GLU A 390 -20.02 -6.27 12.31
C GLU A 390 -20.14 -6.30 13.84
N ALA A 391 -19.15 -6.84 14.54
CA ALA A 391 -19.13 -6.82 16.01
C ALA A 391 -18.98 -5.38 16.55
N ALA A 392 -18.17 -4.54 15.91
CA ALA A 392 -18.08 -3.12 16.23
C ALA A 392 -19.39 -2.37 15.87
N ASP A 393 -19.94 -2.62 14.68
CA ASP A 393 -21.16 -1.98 14.18
C ASP A 393 -22.38 -2.20 15.08
N LYS A 394 -22.46 -3.39 15.71
CA LYS A 394 -23.52 -3.72 16.70
C LYS A 394 -23.48 -2.83 17.94
N ILE A 395 -22.33 -2.25 18.28
CA ILE A 395 -22.18 -1.36 19.44
C ILE A 395 -22.48 0.07 19.02
N ALA A 396 -21.85 0.52 17.94
CA ALA A 396 -22.06 1.82 17.32
C ALA A 396 -21.79 1.72 15.82
N SER A 397 -22.61 2.41 15.02
CA SER A 397 -22.47 2.39 13.56
C SER A 397 -21.05 2.77 13.13
N ILE A 398 -20.38 1.85 12.43
CA ILE A 398 -19.03 2.11 11.88
C ILE A 398 -19.05 2.69 10.47
N LYS A 399 -20.24 2.95 9.91
CA LYS A 399 -20.43 3.37 8.52
C LYS A 399 -19.54 4.54 8.09
N ASP A 400 -19.36 5.53 8.96
CA ASP A 400 -18.54 6.71 8.69
C ASP A 400 -17.08 6.55 9.16
N ARG A 401 -16.70 5.40 9.72
CA ARG A 401 -15.32 5.10 10.17
C ARG A 401 -14.41 4.66 9.05
N ARG A 402 -14.96 4.28 7.89
CA ARG A 402 -14.21 3.83 6.70
C ARG A 402 -13.21 2.73 7.05
N PHE A 403 -13.63 1.80 7.92
CA PHE A 403 -12.82 0.62 8.22
C PHE A 403 -12.47 -0.08 6.90
N THR A 404 -11.22 -0.54 6.78
CA THR A 404 -10.64 -0.84 5.48
C THR A 404 -10.13 -2.27 5.40
N LEU A 405 -10.58 -3.03 4.40
CA LEU A 405 -9.96 -4.29 4.01
C LEU A 405 -8.72 -3.97 3.17
N THR A 406 -7.51 -4.28 3.67
CA THR A 406 -6.30 -4.17 2.84
C THR A 406 -6.11 -5.43 2.02
N HIS A 407 -5.73 -5.24 0.76
CA HIS A 407 -5.58 -6.23 -0.30
C HIS A 407 -6.90 -6.80 -0.80
N ALA A 408 -7.69 -7.40 0.09
CA ALA A 408 -8.97 -8.02 -0.21
C ALA A 408 -8.90 -8.79 -1.55
N ASN A 409 -8.01 -9.79 -1.65
CA ASN A 409 -7.79 -10.43 -2.95
C ASN A 409 -8.94 -11.34 -3.36
N PHE A 410 -9.68 -11.91 -2.41
CA PHE A 410 -10.78 -12.85 -2.69
C PHE A 410 -12.11 -12.50 -1.99
N PRO A 411 -12.62 -11.26 -2.07
CA PRO A 411 -13.95 -10.93 -1.59
C PRO A 411 -14.95 -11.61 -2.54
N ASN A 412 -15.79 -12.49 -1.98
CA ASN A 412 -16.91 -13.05 -2.73
C ASN A 412 -18.09 -12.04 -2.73
N ALA A 413 -19.17 -12.38 -3.43
CA ALA A 413 -20.38 -11.54 -3.47
C ALA A 413 -20.90 -11.14 -2.08
N ASP A 414 -20.90 -12.07 -1.13
CA ASP A 414 -21.34 -11.83 0.25
C ASP A 414 -20.43 -10.82 0.96
N ALA A 415 -19.12 -11.00 0.90
CA ALA A 415 -18.14 -10.09 1.48
C ALA A 415 -18.28 -8.66 0.91
N ILE A 416 -18.51 -8.52 -0.40
CA ILE A 416 -18.74 -7.22 -1.05
C ILE A 416 -20.05 -6.59 -0.53
N ALA A 417 -21.14 -7.35 -0.43
CA ALA A 417 -22.42 -6.86 0.09
C ALA A 417 -22.32 -6.43 1.56
N ARG A 418 -21.61 -7.20 2.39
CA ARG A 418 -21.30 -6.86 3.79
C ARG A 418 -20.49 -5.57 3.87
N ALA A 419 -19.44 -5.43 3.05
CA ALA A 419 -18.64 -4.23 3.01
C ALA A 419 -19.47 -2.98 2.65
N ALA A 420 -20.34 -3.08 1.65
CA ALA A 420 -21.26 -2.00 1.25
C ALA A 420 -22.19 -1.58 2.41
N LYS A 421 -22.79 -2.56 3.09
CA LYS A 421 -23.69 -2.32 4.23
C LYS A 421 -22.99 -1.59 5.37
N LEU A 422 -21.73 -1.96 5.66
CA LEU A 422 -20.95 -1.45 6.79
C LEU A 422 -20.20 -0.14 6.50
N GLY A 423 -20.23 0.38 5.26
CA GLY A 423 -19.39 1.51 4.88
C GLY A 423 -17.89 1.19 4.88
N VAL A 424 -17.54 -0.09 4.71
CA VAL A 424 -16.16 -0.56 4.64
C VAL A 424 -15.57 -0.25 3.27
N VAL A 425 -14.31 0.19 3.27
CA VAL A 425 -13.54 0.56 2.07
C VAL A 425 -12.55 -0.55 1.72
N LEU A 426 -12.22 -0.70 0.45
CA LEU A 426 -11.21 -1.64 -0.02
C LEU A 426 -9.95 -0.89 -0.50
N ASP A 427 -8.78 -1.36 -0.09
CA ASP A 427 -7.46 -0.89 -0.52
C ASP A 427 -6.77 -2.01 -1.30
N MET A 428 -6.75 -1.93 -2.62
CA MET A 428 -6.42 -3.06 -3.50
C MET A 428 -5.29 -2.74 -4.48
N GLN A 429 -4.43 -3.74 -4.75
CA GLN A 429 -3.19 -3.56 -5.51
C GLN A 429 -3.18 -4.46 -6.75
N PRO A 430 -3.33 -3.91 -7.97
CA PRO A 430 -3.56 -4.70 -9.18
C PRO A 430 -2.33 -5.46 -9.68
N ALA A 431 -1.13 -5.11 -9.18
CA ALA A 431 0.13 -5.77 -9.54
C ALA A 431 0.08 -7.29 -9.32
N TRP A 432 -0.65 -7.75 -8.32
CA TRP A 432 -0.76 -9.19 -8.02
C TRP A 432 -1.60 -9.93 -9.05
N TYR A 433 -2.67 -9.31 -9.55
CA TYR A 433 -3.37 -9.87 -10.69
C TYR A 433 -2.44 -9.97 -11.90
N HIS A 434 -1.71 -8.90 -12.20
CA HIS A 434 -0.84 -8.83 -13.36
C HIS A 434 0.31 -9.86 -13.31
N HIS A 435 1.10 -9.88 -12.23
CA HIS A 435 2.29 -10.72 -12.16
C HIS A 435 2.00 -12.17 -11.75
N ASP A 436 1.01 -12.38 -10.88
CA ASP A 436 0.85 -13.65 -10.19
C ASP A 436 -0.39 -14.43 -10.66
N GLY A 437 -1.34 -13.78 -11.33
CA GLY A 437 -2.53 -14.39 -11.91
C GLY A 437 -2.27 -15.70 -12.69
N PRO A 438 -1.25 -15.77 -13.58
CA PRO A 438 -0.96 -16.99 -14.35
C PRO A 438 -0.51 -18.18 -13.50
N ALA A 439 0.21 -17.95 -12.39
CA ALA A 439 0.57 -19.03 -11.47
C ALA A 439 -0.62 -19.42 -10.60
N LEU A 440 -1.32 -18.42 -10.05
CA LEU A 440 -2.47 -18.62 -9.17
C LEU A 440 -3.64 -19.33 -9.87
N SER A 441 -3.81 -19.12 -11.18
CA SER A 441 -4.86 -19.81 -11.95
C SER A 441 -4.69 -21.32 -11.97
N LYS A 442 -3.44 -21.81 -11.99
CA LYS A 442 -3.11 -23.24 -11.92
C LYS A 442 -3.38 -23.81 -10.53
N VAL A 443 -3.06 -23.05 -9.47
CA VAL A 443 -3.29 -23.45 -8.08
C VAL A 443 -4.79 -23.46 -7.74
N LEU A 444 -5.48 -22.38 -8.09
CA LEU A 444 -6.82 -22.09 -7.56
C LEU A 444 -7.94 -22.55 -8.48
N GLY A 445 -7.69 -22.69 -9.78
CA GLY A 445 -8.71 -23.00 -10.77
C GLY A 445 -9.71 -21.86 -11.00
N PRO A 446 -10.53 -21.96 -12.06
CA PRO A 446 -11.38 -20.86 -12.53
C PRO A 446 -12.42 -20.41 -11.49
N GLU A 447 -13.05 -21.34 -10.77
CA GLU A 447 -14.11 -21.00 -9.80
C GLU A 447 -13.62 -20.10 -8.66
N ARG A 448 -12.41 -20.35 -8.15
CA ARG A 448 -11.81 -19.50 -7.11
C ARG A 448 -11.22 -18.23 -7.71
N MET A 449 -10.60 -18.32 -8.88
CA MET A 449 -10.03 -17.16 -9.57
C MET A 449 -11.07 -16.13 -10.00
N LYS A 450 -12.35 -16.51 -10.17
CA LYS A 450 -13.46 -15.57 -10.41
C LYS A 450 -13.48 -14.40 -9.42
N TRP A 451 -13.10 -14.67 -8.17
CA TRP A 451 -13.08 -13.68 -7.10
C TRP A 451 -11.71 -13.04 -6.89
N PHE A 452 -10.72 -13.32 -7.73
CA PHE A 452 -9.40 -12.69 -7.60
C PHE A 452 -9.43 -11.24 -8.10
N GLN A 453 -9.43 -10.33 -7.12
CA GLN A 453 -9.52 -8.87 -7.29
C GLN A 453 -10.68 -8.45 -8.21
N PRO A 454 -11.94 -8.61 -7.77
CA PRO A 454 -13.14 -8.41 -8.58
C PRO A 454 -13.56 -6.93 -8.59
N TYR A 455 -12.69 -6.07 -9.13
CA TYR A 455 -12.83 -4.61 -9.10
C TYR A 455 -14.20 -4.12 -9.58
N LYS A 456 -14.69 -4.61 -10.73
CA LYS A 456 -15.97 -4.15 -11.28
C LYS A 456 -17.14 -4.48 -10.35
N SER A 457 -17.14 -5.67 -9.76
CA SER A 457 -18.17 -6.05 -8.78
C SER A 457 -18.15 -5.20 -7.52
N VAL A 458 -16.97 -4.78 -7.06
CA VAL A 458 -16.82 -3.85 -5.93
C VAL A 458 -17.42 -2.48 -6.27
N PHE A 459 -17.09 -1.93 -7.45
CA PHE A 459 -17.66 -0.67 -7.95
C PHE A 459 -19.19 -0.74 -8.11
N ASP A 460 -19.71 -1.81 -8.70
CA ASP A 460 -21.15 -1.97 -8.96
C ASP A 460 -21.97 -2.09 -7.68
N ALA A 461 -21.37 -2.59 -6.60
CA ALA A 461 -21.98 -2.64 -5.28
C ALA A 461 -21.94 -1.28 -4.54
N GLY A 462 -21.33 -0.24 -5.13
CA GLY A 462 -21.16 1.07 -4.50
C GLY A 462 -20.11 1.10 -3.40
N VAL A 463 -19.25 0.09 -3.31
CA VAL A 463 -18.15 0.04 -2.34
C VAL A 463 -17.00 0.89 -2.86
N ILE A 464 -16.45 1.75 -1.99
CA ILE A 464 -15.26 2.54 -2.35
C ILE A 464 -14.04 1.62 -2.40
N VAL A 465 -13.32 1.68 -3.52
CA VAL A 465 -12.04 0.98 -3.70
C VAL A 465 -10.96 1.98 -4.12
N ALA A 466 -9.88 2.04 -3.35
CA ALA A 466 -8.70 2.82 -3.65
C ALA A 466 -7.63 1.95 -4.33
N GLY A 467 -6.87 2.56 -5.22
CA GLY A 467 -5.76 1.93 -5.93
C GLY A 467 -4.45 2.18 -5.20
N GLY A 468 -3.75 1.10 -4.87
CA GLY A 468 -2.42 1.15 -4.26
C GLY A 468 -1.43 0.25 -4.99
N SER A 469 -0.16 0.42 -4.67
CA SER A 469 0.91 -0.43 -5.23
C SER A 469 1.38 -1.50 -4.27
N ASP A 470 1.28 -1.28 -2.96
CA ASP A 470 2.04 -2.01 -1.95
C ASP A 470 3.55 -1.96 -2.29
N HIS A 471 4.03 -0.74 -2.54
CA HIS A 471 5.42 -0.51 -2.92
C HIS A 471 6.38 -0.86 -1.79
N MET A 472 7.19 -1.92 -2.00
CA MET A 472 8.07 -2.46 -0.97
C MET A 472 9.57 -2.34 -1.25
N ILE A 473 10.01 -2.35 -2.53
CA ILE A 473 11.43 -2.40 -2.93
C ILE A 473 11.62 -1.74 -4.30
N LYS A 474 12.74 -1.02 -4.41
CA LYS A 474 13.31 -0.34 -5.58
C LYS A 474 12.84 1.09 -5.79
N PHE A 475 13.68 1.93 -6.37
CA PHE A 475 13.29 3.29 -6.76
C PHE A 475 12.57 3.35 -8.11
N ASP A 476 12.75 2.38 -9.00
CA ASP A 476 12.11 2.39 -10.32
C ASP A 476 10.59 2.12 -10.22
N SER A 477 9.79 3.02 -10.77
CA SER A 477 8.33 2.99 -10.65
C SER A 477 7.63 1.82 -11.33
N ARG A 478 8.30 1.17 -12.30
CA ARG A 478 7.74 0.05 -13.08
C ARG A 478 8.43 -1.28 -12.78
N LYS A 479 9.70 -1.24 -12.42
CA LYS A 479 10.52 -2.43 -12.13
C LYS A 479 10.57 -2.78 -10.65
N ALA A 480 10.01 -1.94 -9.77
CA ALA A 480 9.78 -2.31 -8.38
C ALA A 480 9.03 -3.65 -8.29
N ILE A 481 9.32 -4.39 -7.22
CA ILE A 481 8.70 -5.71 -7.00
C ILE A 481 7.18 -5.62 -7.10
N ASN A 482 6.57 -4.63 -6.46
CA ASN A 482 5.25 -4.18 -6.83
C ASN A 482 5.39 -2.77 -7.42
N PRO A 483 5.09 -2.59 -8.72
CA PRO A 483 5.20 -1.31 -9.41
C PRO A 483 4.32 -0.23 -8.75
N TYR A 484 4.88 0.95 -8.56
CA TYR A 484 4.16 2.10 -7.97
C TYR A 484 3.73 3.16 -8.98
N ASN A 485 4.08 3.00 -10.27
CA ASN A 485 3.60 3.89 -11.31
C ASN A 485 2.05 3.82 -11.40
N PRO A 486 1.32 4.92 -11.10
CA PRO A 486 -0.15 4.88 -11.06
C PRO A 486 -0.77 4.51 -12.41
N PHE A 487 -0.19 4.98 -13.52
CA PHE A 487 -0.72 4.71 -14.85
C PHE A 487 -0.50 3.26 -15.27
N PHE A 488 0.56 2.61 -14.81
CA PHE A 488 0.71 1.17 -14.96
C PHE A 488 -0.36 0.41 -14.15
N GLY A 489 -0.63 0.82 -12.91
CA GLY A 489 -1.73 0.27 -12.11
C GLY A 489 -3.11 0.47 -12.75
N MET A 490 -3.37 1.65 -13.30
CA MET A 490 -4.61 1.96 -14.05
C MET A 490 -4.74 1.08 -15.29
N TRP A 491 -3.65 0.91 -16.05
CA TRP A 491 -3.62 -0.01 -17.20
C TRP A 491 -3.96 -1.44 -16.78
N MET A 492 -3.43 -1.93 -15.65
CA MET A 492 -3.73 -3.28 -15.17
C MET A 492 -5.23 -3.47 -14.88
N VAL A 493 -5.91 -2.51 -14.27
CA VAL A 493 -7.36 -2.64 -13.96
C VAL A 493 -8.26 -2.38 -15.17
N VAL A 494 -7.82 -1.57 -16.14
CA VAL A 494 -8.55 -1.33 -17.39
C VAL A 494 -8.43 -2.54 -18.33
N THR A 495 -7.22 -3.06 -18.50
CA THR A 495 -6.96 -4.13 -19.47
C THR A 495 -7.17 -5.53 -18.88
N ARG A 496 -6.92 -5.68 -17.57
CA ARG A 496 -6.73 -6.97 -16.90
C ARG A 496 -5.79 -7.91 -17.67
N LYS A 497 -4.75 -7.37 -18.32
CA LYS A 497 -3.70 -8.18 -18.92
C LYS A 497 -2.72 -8.61 -17.83
N THR A 498 -2.39 -9.89 -17.80
CA THR A 498 -1.32 -10.43 -16.97
C THR A 498 0.05 -10.29 -17.65
N SER A 499 1.12 -10.62 -16.95
CA SER A 499 2.49 -10.58 -17.45
C SER A 499 2.73 -11.52 -18.64
N THR A 500 1.90 -12.55 -18.81
CA THR A 500 1.89 -13.45 -19.97
C THR A 500 0.96 -12.97 -21.09
N GLY A 501 0.27 -11.85 -20.92
CA GLY A 501 -0.73 -11.32 -21.85
C GLY A 501 -2.13 -11.95 -21.71
N GLU A 502 -2.30 -12.95 -20.84
CA GLU A 502 -3.60 -13.58 -20.59
C GLU A 502 -4.55 -12.64 -19.83
N VAL A 503 -5.86 -12.81 -20.05
CA VAL A 503 -6.93 -12.07 -19.36
C VAL A 503 -7.91 -13.05 -18.73
N PHE A 504 -7.93 -13.09 -17.40
CA PHE A 504 -8.90 -13.82 -16.58
C PHE A 504 -10.03 -12.90 -16.08
N ASN A 505 -11.27 -13.37 -16.13
CA ASN A 505 -12.46 -12.63 -15.68
C ASN A 505 -12.56 -11.23 -16.34
N PRO A 506 -12.67 -11.14 -17.68
CA PRO A 506 -12.72 -9.86 -18.39
C PRO A 506 -13.89 -8.95 -17.98
N GLU A 507 -14.95 -9.51 -17.41
CA GLU A 507 -16.06 -8.77 -16.82
C GLU A 507 -15.65 -7.91 -15.61
N GLN A 508 -14.48 -8.15 -15.03
CA GLN A 508 -13.93 -7.38 -13.91
C GLN A 508 -13.10 -6.16 -14.34
N LYS A 509 -13.00 -5.88 -15.66
CA LYS A 509 -12.33 -4.67 -16.17
C LYS A 509 -13.03 -3.41 -15.69
N LEU A 510 -12.25 -2.37 -15.44
CA LEU A 510 -12.75 -1.04 -15.14
C LEU A 510 -12.73 -0.13 -16.37
N THR A 511 -13.60 0.86 -16.36
CA THR A 511 -13.45 2.02 -17.25
C THR A 511 -12.24 2.86 -16.84
N ARG A 512 -11.73 3.68 -17.77
CA ARG A 512 -10.62 4.62 -17.50
C ARG A 512 -10.96 5.63 -16.41
N GLU A 513 -12.21 6.09 -16.36
CA GLU A 513 -12.69 7.00 -15.32
C GLU A 513 -12.71 6.33 -13.94
N GLN A 514 -13.20 5.09 -13.85
CA GLN A 514 -13.14 4.32 -12.61
C GLN A 514 -11.69 4.08 -12.16
N ALA A 515 -10.79 3.75 -13.09
CA ALA A 515 -9.38 3.59 -12.80
C ALA A 515 -8.76 4.91 -12.30
N LEU A 516 -8.99 6.04 -12.96
CA LEU A 516 -8.49 7.34 -12.50
C LEU A 516 -9.06 7.70 -11.11
N LYS A 517 -10.34 7.40 -10.86
CA LYS A 517 -10.99 7.62 -9.57
C LYS A 517 -10.33 6.83 -8.43
N MET A 518 -9.82 5.62 -8.68
CA MET A 518 -9.11 4.80 -7.68
C MET A 518 -7.86 5.49 -7.12
N TRP A 519 -7.09 6.21 -7.94
CA TRP A 519 -5.86 6.93 -7.54
C TRP A 519 -6.09 8.42 -7.26
N THR A 520 -7.35 8.88 -7.21
CA THR A 520 -7.67 10.29 -6.94
C THR A 520 -8.74 10.35 -5.84
N TRP A 521 -10.00 10.52 -6.21
CA TRP A 521 -11.09 10.76 -5.27
C TRP A 521 -11.31 9.59 -4.31
N ASN A 522 -11.28 8.32 -4.77
CA ASN A 522 -11.49 7.18 -3.88
C ASN A 522 -10.35 7.03 -2.85
N ALA A 523 -9.11 7.30 -3.25
CA ALA A 523 -7.97 7.28 -2.35
C ALA A 523 -8.01 8.45 -1.35
N ALA A 524 -8.47 9.64 -1.77
CA ALA A 524 -8.73 10.75 -0.85
C ALA A 524 -9.87 10.43 0.13
N TYR A 525 -10.94 9.76 -0.34
CA TYR A 525 -12.02 9.27 0.52
C TYR A 525 -11.50 8.27 1.55
N LEU A 526 -10.60 7.35 1.18
CA LEU A 526 -10.03 6.41 2.14
C LEU A 526 -9.34 7.13 3.32
N SER A 527 -8.69 8.27 3.06
CA SER A 527 -7.94 9.06 4.05
C SER A 527 -8.72 10.24 4.68
N PHE A 528 -10.02 10.36 4.43
CA PHE A 528 -10.86 11.48 4.91
C PHE A 528 -10.45 12.86 4.39
N ASP A 529 -9.91 12.90 3.17
CA ASP A 529 -9.41 14.12 2.54
C ASP A 529 -10.17 14.49 1.25
N GLU A 530 -11.27 13.81 0.90
CA GLU A 530 -12.05 14.05 -0.32
C GLU A 530 -12.64 15.47 -0.40
N ASP A 531 -12.86 16.12 0.73
CA ASP A 531 -13.35 17.50 0.79
C ASP A 531 -12.26 18.53 0.45
N VAL A 532 -10.98 18.13 0.46
CA VAL A 532 -9.85 19.05 0.30
C VAL A 532 -8.90 18.65 -0.83
N LYS A 533 -8.93 17.42 -1.34
CA LYS A 533 -8.16 16.94 -2.50
C LYS A 533 -8.86 15.75 -3.17
N GLY A 534 -8.22 15.19 -4.21
CA GLY A 534 -8.74 14.05 -4.98
C GLY A 534 -9.63 14.45 -6.17
N SER A 535 -9.92 15.75 -6.31
CA SER A 535 -10.57 16.37 -7.45
C SER A 535 -10.12 17.83 -7.59
N LEU A 536 -10.32 18.40 -8.78
CA LEU A 536 -9.98 19.78 -9.12
C LEU A 536 -11.23 20.66 -9.03
N GLU A 537 -11.59 21.05 -7.80
CA GLU A 537 -12.73 21.89 -7.48
C GLU A 537 -12.28 23.17 -6.77
N ALA A 538 -13.03 24.26 -6.95
CA ALA A 538 -12.75 25.51 -6.24
C ALA A 538 -12.71 25.30 -4.72
N GLY A 539 -11.67 25.83 -4.08
CA GLY A 539 -11.41 25.69 -2.65
C GLY A 539 -10.55 24.48 -2.27
N LYS A 540 -10.42 23.45 -3.11
CA LYS A 540 -9.53 22.30 -2.85
C LYS A 540 -8.07 22.66 -3.05
N TYR A 541 -7.17 21.82 -2.53
CA TYR A 541 -5.73 21.98 -2.75
C TYR A 541 -5.41 21.92 -4.23
N ALA A 542 -4.47 22.75 -4.65
CA ALA A 542 -3.94 22.73 -6.00
C ALA A 542 -2.92 21.58 -6.18
N ASP A 543 -3.38 20.36 -5.92
CA ASP A 543 -2.64 19.13 -6.14
C ASP A 543 -3.07 18.59 -7.51
N MET A 544 -2.18 18.61 -8.50
CA MET A 544 -2.50 18.23 -9.88
C MET A 544 -1.29 17.71 -10.65
N VAL A 545 -1.57 16.97 -11.73
CA VAL A 545 -0.54 16.43 -12.64
C VAL A 545 -0.87 16.83 -14.06
N ILE A 546 0.10 17.39 -14.77
CA ILE A 546 0.03 17.66 -16.20
C ILE A 546 0.64 16.46 -16.93
N LEU A 547 -0.07 15.89 -17.89
CA LEU A 547 0.29 14.63 -18.54
C LEU A 547 0.74 14.84 -19.99
N ASP A 548 1.63 13.95 -20.44
CA ASP A 548 2.09 13.90 -21.83
C ASP A 548 0.99 13.47 -22.82
N ARG A 549 -0.03 12.76 -22.34
CA ARG A 549 -1.17 12.29 -23.14
C ARG A 549 -2.46 12.17 -22.32
N ASP A 550 -3.57 12.08 -23.04
CA ASP A 550 -4.92 12.01 -22.48
C ASP A 550 -5.30 10.58 -22.07
N ILE A 551 -5.35 10.33 -20.76
CA ILE A 551 -5.73 9.03 -20.19
C ILE A 551 -7.09 8.52 -20.67
N LEU A 552 -8.04 9.41 -21.00
CA LEU A 552 -9.39 9.00 -21.40
C LEU A 552 -9.48 8.59 -22.87
N THR A 553 -8.51 8.97 -23.71
CA THR A 553 -8.63 8.78 -25.18
C THR A 553 -7.41 8.14 -25.85
N CYS A 554 -6.22 8.11 -25.22
CA CYS A 554 -5.04 7.43 -25.79
C CYS A 554 -5.31 5.94 -26.05
N PRO A 555 -4.56 5.23 -26.92
CA PRO A 555 -4.71 3.79 -27.06
C PRO A 555 -4.60 3.06 -25.71
N GLU A 556 -5.41 2.02 -25.49
CA GLU A 556 -5.51 1.35 -24.17
C GLU A 556 -4.13 0.87 -23.66
N ASP A 557 -3.31 0.29 -24.52
CA ASP A 557 -1.97 -0.19 -24.15
C ASP A 557 -0.94 0.92 -23.90
N GLU A 558 -1.25 2.16 -24.30
CA GLU A 558 -0.41 3.32 -24.01
C GLU A 558 -0.67 3.91 -22.61
N ILE A 559 -1.75 3.51 -21.93
CA ILE A 559 -2.05 4.01 -20.58
C ILE A 559 -0.84 3.76 -19.65
N GLN A 560 -0.22 2.58 -19.70
CA GLN A 560 0.93 2.25 -18.85
C GLN A 560 2.19 3.12 -19.09
N TRP A 561 2.22 3.87 -20.20
CA TRP A 561 3.34 4.70 -20.63
C TRP A 561 3.06 6.20 -20.52
N ILE A 562 1.92 6.59 -19.94
CA ILE A 562 1.67 7.98 -19.57
C ILE A 562 2.74 8.42 -18.58
N GLU A 563 3.30 9.60 -18.81
CA GLU A 563 4.28 10.22 -17.93
C GLU A 563 3.81 11.62 -17.50
N PRO A 564 4.02 11.99 -16.22
CA PRO A 564 3.89 13.38 -15.79
C PRO A 564 4.88 14.28 -16.50
N ILE A 565 4.40 15.39 -17.04
CA ILE A 565 5.22 16.53 -17.46
C ILE A 565 5.57 17.38 -16.24
N GLN A 566 4.56 17.66 -15.41
CA GLN A 566 4.71 18.34 -14.13
C GLN A 566 3.83 17.70 -13.06
N THR A 567 4.36 17.63 -11.84
CA THR A 567 3.61 17.27 -10.64
C THR A 567 3.58 18.46 -9.71
N ILE A 568 2.38 18.85 -9.27
CA ILE A 568 2.13 20.08 -8.55
C ILE A 568 1.47 19.74 -7.22
N LEU A 569 2.04 20.23 -6.12
CA LEU A 569 1.54 20.04 -4.76
C LEU A 569 1.23 21.39 -4.14
N GLY A 570 -0.03 21.64 -3.79
CA GLY A 570 -0.46 22.93 -3.24
C GLY A 570 -0.01 24.10 -4.09
N GLY A 571 -0.08 23.98 -5.42
CA GLY A 571 0.32 25.02 -6.38
C GLY A 571 1.83 25.15 -6.63
N LYS A 572 2.67 24.40 -5.90
CA LYS A 572 4.13 24.35 -6.11
C LYS A 572 4.50 23.19 -7.04
N VAL A 573 5.26 23.47 -8.10
CA VAL A 573 5.86 22.44 -8.95
C VAL A 573 6.92 21.68 -8.13
N ILE A 574 6.68 20.38 -7.89
CA ILE A 574 7.56 19.48 -7.13
C ILE A 574 8.29 18.46 -8.03
N TYR A 575 7.87 18.38 -9.29
CA TYR A 575 8.56 17.68 -10.37
C TYR A 575 8.28 18.38 -11.70
N ASP A 576 9.30 18.44 -12.55
CA ASP A 576 9.25 18.94 -13.91
C ASP A 576 10.13 18.03 -14.79
N SER A 577 9.58 17.54 -15.89
CA SER A 577 10.27 16.70 -16.87
C SER A 577 11.30 17.46 -17.72
N GLY A 578 11.17 18.79 -17.80
CA GLY A 578 11.91 19.65 -18.72
C GLY A 578 11.22 19.84 -20.08
N ASP A 579 10.10 19.14 -20.33
CA ASP A 579 9.27 19.38 -21.51
C ASP A 579 8.58 20.75 -21.39
N ALA A 580 8.63 21.55 -22.47
CA ALA A 580 8.12 22.90 -22.45
C ALA A 580 6.59 22.96 -22.27
N LEU A 581 6.14 23.87 -21.39
CA LEU A 581 4.76 24.35 -21.22
C LEU A 581 4.67 25.83 -21.61
#